data_AF-A0A5C5VJK8-F1
#
_entry.id   AF-A0A5C5VJK8-F1
#
_cell.length_a   1.000
_cell.length_b   1.000
_cell.length_c   1.000
_cell.angle_alpha   90.00
_cell.angle_beta   90.00
_cell.angle_gamma   90.00
#
_symmetry.space_group_name_H-M   'P 1'
#
loop_
_entity.id
_entity.type
_entity.pdbx_description
1 polymer ?
#
loop_
_entity_poly.entity_id
_entity_poly.type
_entity_poly.pdbx_seq_one_letter_code
_entity_poly.pdbx_strand_id
1 'polypeptide(L)'
;MKYLVLIAVLVVVSLAVVGLMTASTPARLTDREAEELTALALRQMKFNSEVYRDADDRVRGDTLLQLVDTLQSLGGEFAPESELLLRTTRDGWGRELILEKRSESTWMLRSRGPNGVDDQGEGDDLEVDLHPTPRPEPTGDCNCGEDDETAPAPSPAIEPKQQPTPAKREP
;
A
#
# COMPACT_ATOMS: atom_id res chain seq x y z
N MET A 1 12.20 46.44 38.90
CA MET A 1 11.31 46.66 37.74
C MET A 1 11.76 45.95 36.45
N LYS A 2 13.03 46.00 36.04
CA LYS A 2 13.51 45.35 34.78
C LYS A 2 13.23 43.84 34.68
N TYR A 3 13.30 43.10 35.78
CA TYR A 3 13.07 41.64 35.78
C TYR A 3 11.61 41.22 35.59
N LEU A 4 10.64 42.08 35.97
CA LEU A 4 9.21 41.77 35.83
C LEU A 4 8.77 41.77 34.36
N VAL A 5 9.35 42.67 33.54
CA VAL A 5 9.09 42.74 32.10
C VAL A 5 9.60 41.49 31.39
N LEU A 6 10.76 40.97 31.81
CA LEU A 6 11.39 39.82 31.17
C LEU A 6 10.63 38.51 31.46
N ILE A 7 10.08 38.36 32.66
CA ILE A 7 9.22 37.22 33.03
C ILE A 7 7.89 37.29 32.26
N ALA A 8 7.28 38.47 32.13
CA ALA A 8 6.03 38.62 31.38
C ALA A 8 6.20 38.25 29.89
N VAL A 9 7.32 38.65 29.27
CA VAL A 9 7.62 38.28 27.87
C VAL A 9 7.80 36.77 27.73
N LEU A 10 8.52 36.12 28.64
CA LEU A 10 8.71 34.67 28.62
C LEU A 10 7.39 33.90 28.74
N VAL A 11 6.48 34.34 29.60
CA VAL A 11 5.16 33.71 29.76
C VAL A 11 4.32 33.87 28.49
N VAL A 12 4.30 35.06 27.88
CA VAL A 12 3.55 35.30 26.63
C VAL A 12 4.10 34.48 25.48
N VAL A 13 5.42 34.38 25.33
CA VAL A 13 6.05 33.54 24.29
C VAL A 13 5.73 32.06 24.53
N SER A 14 5.79 31.60 25.78
CA SER A 14 5.47 30.20 26.12
C SER A 14 4.02 29.87 25.80
N LEU A 15 3.09 30.77 26.13
CA LEU A 15 1.67 30.62 25.81
C LEU A 15 1.39 30.65 24.30
N ALA A 16 2.11 31.49 23.55
CA ALA A 16 2.00 31.52 22.09
C ALA A 16 2.49 30.22 21.44
N VAL A 17 3.59 29.64 21.94
CA VAL A 17 4.12 28.34 21.45
C VAL A 17 3.17 27.19 21.78
N VAL A 18 2.59 27.17 22.98
CA VAL A 18 1.58 26.16 23.35
C VAL A 18 0.32 26.32 22.50
N GLY A 19 -0.14 27.55 22.27
CA GLY A 19 -1.28 27.84 21.40
C GLY A 19 -1.06 27.39 19.95
N LEU A 20 0.15 27.59 19.42
CA LEU A 20 0.50 27.14 18.07
C LEU A 20 0.52 25.61 17.95
N MET A 21 0.99 24.91 18.99
CA MET A 21 1.02 23.44 19.04
C MET A 21 -0.38 22.82 19.14
N THR A 22 -1.36 23.53 19.73
CA THR A 22 -2.75 23.04 19.83
C THR A 22 -3.60 23.27 18.59
N ALA A 23 -3.20 24.14 17.67
CA ALA A 23 -4.00 24.53 16.51
C ALA A 23 -3.84 23.62 15.29
N SER A 24 -2.84 22.74 15.28
CA SER A 24 -2.61 21.78 14.19
C SER A 24 -3.20 20.42 14.52
N THR A 25 -4.52 20.35 14.76
CA THR A 25 -5.23 19.08 14.55
C THR A 25 -5.17 18.77 13.06
N PRO A 26 -4.50 17.67 12.64
CA PRO A 26 -4.54 17.27 11.24
C PRO A 26 -6.00 17.11 10.84
N ALA A 27 -6.36 17.63 9.66
CA ALA A 27 -7.70 17.47 9.11
C ALA A 27 -8.03 15.97 9.13
N ARG A 28 -9.13 15.61 9.81
CA ARG A 28 -9.60 14.22 9.78
C ARG A 28 -10.02 13.94 8.34
N LEU A 29 -9.35 12.97 7.73
CA LEU A 29 -9.78 12.38 6.47
C LEU A 29 -11.21 11.86 6.64
N THR A 30 -12.01 11.96 5.59
CA THR A 30 -13.29 11.24 5.53
C THR A 30 -13.02 9.73 5.47
N ASP A 31 -13.98 8.91 5.91
CA ASP A 31 -13.80 7.45 5.89
C ASP A 31 -13.48 6.92 4.49
N ARG A 32 -14.10 7.52 3.46
CA ARG A 32 -13.84 7.18 2.06
C ARG A 32 -12.42 7.52 1.64
N GLU A 33 -11.91 8.70 1.99
CA GLU A 33 -10.54 9.11 1.65
C GLU A 33 -9.52 8.22 2.39
N ALA A 34 -9.77 7.90 3.66
CA ALA A 34 -8.96 6.98 4.42
C ALA A 34 -8.91 5.58 3.79
N GLU A 35 -10.05 5.07 3.35
CA GLU A 35 -10.16 3.80 2.62
C GLU A 35 -9.39 3.83 1.29
N GLU A 36 -9.61 4.86 0.46
CA GLU A 36 -8.95 5.01 -0.85
C GLU A 36 -7.42 5.10 -0.70
N LEU A 37 -6.92 5.88 0.27
CA LEU A 37 -5.48 6.01 0.54
C LEU A 37 -4.87 4.70 1.06
N THR A 38 -5.56 4.02 1.98
CA THR A 38 -5.10 2.72 2.51
C THR A 38 -5.04 1.69 1.40
N ALA A 39 -6.11 1.57 0.60
CA ALA A 39 -6.18 0.64 -0.51
C ALA A 39 -5.10 0.93 -1.58
N LEU A 40 -4.82 2.20 -1.85
CA LEU A 40 -3.73 2.59 -2.76
C LEU A 40 -2.37 2.17 -2.22
N ALA A 41 -2.09 2.43 -0.94
CA ALA A 41 -0.83 2.06 -0.29
C ALA A 41 -0.60 0.54 -0.32
N LEU A 42 -1.62 -0.25 0.05
CA LEU A 42 -1.57 -1.72 -0.01
C LEU A 42 -1.33 -2.21 -1.45
N ARG A 43 -2.04 -1.64 -2.43
CA ARG A 43 -1.89 -2.03 -3.84
C ARG A 43 -0.50 -1.72 -4.38
N GLN A 44 0.06 -0.55 -4.08
CA GLN A 44 1.43 -0.19 -4.48
C GLN A 44 2.46 -1.09 -3.80
N MET A 45 2.22 -1.45 -2.53
CA MET A 45 3.07 -2.39 -1.82
C MET A 45 3.10 -3.76 -2.49
N LYS A 46 1.91 -4.29 -2.82
CA LYS A 46 1.79 -5.54 -3.56
C LYS A 46 2.50 -5.47 -4.91
N PHE A 47 2.20 -4.44 -5.70
CA PHE A 47 2.80 -4.24 -7.01
C PHE A 47 4.33 -4.19 -6.95
N ASN A 48 4.89 -3.34 -6.09
CA ASN A 48 6.34 -3.23 -5.93
C ASN A 48 6.95 -4.55 -5.44
N SER A 49 6.30 -5.24 -4.50
CA SER A 49 6.78 -6.55 -4.04
C SER A 49 6.82 -7.58 -5.16
N GLU A 50 5.85 -7.57 -6.08
CA GLU A 50 5.77 -8.51 -7.20
C GLU A 50 6.78 -8.17 -8.31
N VAL A 51 6.94 -6.89 -8.63
CA VAL A 51 7.86 -6.40 -9.67
C VAL A 51 9.32 -6.69 -9.29
N TYR A 52 9.68 -6.42 -8.04
CA TYR A 52 11.07 -6.55 -7.57
C TYR A 52 11.36 -7.87 -6.87
N ARG A 53 10.41 -8.82 -6.87
CA ARG A 53 10.57 -10.14 -6.25
C ARG A 53 11.79 -10.92 -6.78
N ASP A 54 12.02 -10.82 -8.08
CA ASP A 54 13.05 -11.57 -8.78
C ASP A 54 14.34 -10.74 -8.97
N ALA A 55 14.41 -9.53 -8.42
CA ALA A 55 15.67 -8.80 -8.34
C ALA A 55 16.63 -9.58 -7.42
N ASP A 56 17.90 -9.70 -7.83
CA ASP A 56 18.96 -10.59 -7.28
C ASP A 56 19.17 -10.54 -5.75
N ASP A 57 18.54 -9.58 -5.07
CA ASP A 57 18.54 -9.45 -3.63
C ASP A 57 17.16 -9.82 -3.07
N ARG A 58 17.14 -10.87 -2.23
CA ARG A 58 15.99 -11.19 -1.37
C ARG A 58 15.45 -9.89 -0.79
N VAL A 59 14.14 -9.67 -0.85
CA VAL A 59 13.56 -8.51 -0.20
C VAL A 59 13.71 -8.71 1.32
N ARG A 60 14.81 -8.19 1.87
CA ARG A 60 15.21 -8.37 3.27
C ARG A 60 14.41 -7.40 4.11
N GLY A 61 13.67 -7.90 5.09
CA GLY A 61 13.10 -7.03 6.10
C GLY A 61 12.09 -7.75 6.97
N ASP A 62 12.33 -7.85 8.27
CA ASP A 62 11.36 -8.47 9.18
C ASP A 62 10.19 -7.54 9.52
N THR A 63 10.26 -6.29 9.07
CA THR A 63 9.30 -5.23 9.36
C THR A 63 8.85 -4.51 8.10
N LEU A 64 7.68 -3.86 8.17
CA LEU A 64 7.13 -3.08 7.06
C LEU A 64 8.10 -1.98 6.59
N LEU A 65 8.79 -1.31 7.52
CA LEU A 65 9.73 -0.24 7.18
C LEU A 65 10.91 -0.75 6.36
N GLN A 66 11.52 -1.86 6.78
CA GLN A 66 12.63 -2.47 6.05
C GLN A 66 12.19 -2.94 4.66
N LEU A 67 10.96 -3.43 4.56
CA LEU A 67 10.37 -3.86 3.30
C LEU A 67 10.21 -2.66 2.33
N VAL A 68 9.69 -1.53 2.82
CA VAL A 68 9.56 -0.28 2.04
C VAL A 68 10.92 0.24 1.60
N ASP A 69 11.88 0.34 2.52
CA ASP A 69 13.24 0.83 2.21
C ASP A 69 13.92 -0.05 1.16
N THR A 70 13.76 -1.38 1.25
CA THR A 70 14.30 -2.32 0.28
C THR A 70 13.67 -2.11 -1.10
N LEU A 71 12.34 -2.06 -1.18
CA LEU A 71 11.64 -1.86 -2.45
C LEU A 71 12.03 -0.53 -3.12
N GLN A 72 12.18 0.55 -2.35
CA GLN A 72 12.64 1.83 -2.89
C GLN A 72 14.10 1.78 -3.34
N SER A 73 14.97 1.06 -2.63
CA SER A 73 16.37 0.89 -3.05
C SER A 73 16.51 0.13 -4.38
N LEU A 74 15.53 -0.73 -4.69
CA LEU A 74 15.43 -1.45 -5.97
C LEU A 74 14.78 -0.60 -7.09
N GLY A 75 14.32 0.61 -6.78
CA GLY A 75 13.69 1.53 -7.71
C GLY A 75 12.16 1.56 -7.66
N GLY A 76 11.55 0.89 -6.69
CA GLY A 76 10.10 0.95 -6.47
C GLY A 76 9.65 2.34 -6.03
N GLU A 77 8.65 2.87 -6.73
CA GLU A 77 8.08 4.18 -6.44
C GLU A 77 6.75 4.02 -5.70
N PHE A 78 6.49 4.94 -4.77
CA PHE A 78 5.23 5.04 -4.04
C PHE A 78 4.65 6.43 -4.26
N ALA A 79 3.32 6.55 -4.27
CA ALA A 79 2.69 7.86 -4.22
C ALA A 79 3.06 8.53 -2.87
N PRO A 80 3.25 9.86 -2.79
CA PRO A 80 3.67 10.52 -1.56
C PRO A 80 2.80 10.20 -0.34
N GLU A 81 1.48 10.07 -0.54
CA GLU A 81 0.51 9.73 0.49
C GLU A 81 0.68 8.27 0.95
N SER A 82 0.85 7.35 0.00
CA SER A 82 1.12 5.94 0.29
C SER A 82 2.45 5.76 1.02
N GLU A 83 3.50 6.44 0.58
CA GLU A 83 4.82 6.40 1.22
C GLU A 83 4.70 6.86 2.67
N LEU A 84 3.99 7.97 2.92
CA LEU A 84 3.77 8.48 4.27
C LEU A 84 3.07 7.43 5.16
N LEU A 85 2.00 6.81 4.68
CA LEU A 85 1.28 5.77 5.41
C LEU A 85 2.18 4.57 5.74
N LEU A 86 2.89 4.05 4.72
CA LEU A 86 3.77 2.89 4.87
C LEU A 86 4.97 3.18 5.80
N ARG A 87 5.57 4.38 5.70
CA ARG A 87 6.69 4.81 6.57
C ARG A 87 6.29 5.14 8.00
N THR A 88 5.03 5.52 8.22
CA THR A 88 4.50 5.71 9.58
C THR A 88 3.87 4.44 10.14
N THR A 89 3.88 3.35 9.35
CA THR A 89 3.22 2.08 9.62
C THR A 89 1.75 2.26 10.00
N ARG A 90 1.07 3.24 9.40
CA ARG A 90 -0.32 3.59 9.70
C ARG A 90 -1.19 3.55 8.46
N ASP A 91 -2.45 3.18 8.64
CA ASP A 91 -3.49 3.29 7.60
C ASP A 91 -4.11 4.70 7.56
N GLY A 92 -5.03 4.93 6.63
CA GLY A 92 -5.72 6.19 6.44
C GLY A 92 -6.59 6.63 7.63
N TRP A 93 -6.96 5.70 8.52
CA TRP A 93 -7.65 6.01 9.79
C TRP A 93 -6.67 6.27 10.95
N GLY A 94 -5.36 6.22 10.68
CA GLY A 94 -4.29 6.43 11.65
C GLY A 94 -4.03 5.24 12.55
N ARG A 95 -4.50 4.04 12.21
CA ARG A 95 -4.28 2.80 12.96
C ARG A 95 -3.06 2.07 12.41
N GLU A 96 -2.45 1.21 13.21
CA GLU A 96 -1.25 0.47 12.80
C GLU A 96 -1.59 -0.57 11.71
N LEU A 97 -0.78 -0.59 10.64
CA LEU A 97 -0.83 -1.65 9.64
C LEU A 97 -0.21 -2.93 10.20
N ILE A 98 -0.85 -4.06 9.91
CA ILE A 98 -0.45 -5.37 10.40
C ILE A 98 0.32 -6.06 9.28
N LEU A 99 1.60 -6.38 9.52
CA LEU A 99 2.37 -7.26 8.65
C LEU A 99 2.48 -8.65 9.31
N GLU A 100 1.82 -9.64 8.73
CA GLU A 100 1.84 -11.02 9.21
C GLU A 100 2.62 -11.92 8.24
N LYS A 101 3.55 -12.72 8.76
CA LYS A 101 4.26 -13.72 7.97
C LYS A 101 3.47 -15.04 7.97
N ARG A 102 2.78 -15.35 6.87
CA ARG A 102 2.01 -16.60 6.72
C ARG A 102 2.92 -17.79 6.36
N SER A 103 3.99 -17.54 5.62
CA SER A 103 5.02 -18.53 5.27
C SER A 103 6.36 -17.84 5.01
N GLU A 104 7.40 -18.62 4.70
CA GLU A 104 8.69 -18.10 4.24
C GLU A 104 8.57 -17.21 2.99
N SER A 105 7.61 -17.52 2.11
CA SER A 105 7.45 -16.87 0.80
C SER A 105 6.25 -15.94 0.67
N THR A 106 5.34 -15.95 1.65
CA THR A 106 4.06 -15.25 1.59
C THR A 106 3.83 -14.51 2.88
N TRP A 107 3.77 -13.19 2.78
CA TRP A 107 3.42 -12.29 3.88
C TRP A 107 2.10 -11.62 3.55
N MET A 108 1.38 -11.17 4.57
CA MET A 108 0.09 -10.51 4.43
C MET A 108 0.20 -9.15 5.10
N LEU A 109 -0.16 -8.10 4.35
CA LEU A 109 -0.25 -6.74 4.89
C LEU A 109 -1.73 -6.35 4.97
N ARG A 110 -2.18 -5.99 6.18
CA ARG A 110 -3.59 -5.72 6.49
C ARG A 110 -3.81 -4.40 7.23
N SER A 111 -4.95 -3.76 6.98
CA SER A 111 -5.57 -2.71 7.79
C SER A 111 -6.87 -3.23 8.40
N ARG A 112 -7.16 -2.82 9.64
CA ARG A 112 -8.37 -3.17 10.41
C ARG A 112 -9.64 -2.43 9.98
N GLY A 113 -9.62 -1.85 8.78
CA GLY A 113 -10.73 -1.08 8.26
C GLY A 113 -11.15 0.14 9.11
N PRO A 114 -12.30 0.76 8.78
CA PRO A 114 -12.91 1.85 9.53
C PRO A 114 -13.36 1.47 10.95
N ASN A 115 -13.75 0.23 11.24
CA ASN A 115 -14.22 -0.17 12.56
C ASN A 115 -13.06 -0.36 13.58
N GLY A 116 -11.83 -0.60 13.11
CA GLY A 116 -10.64 -0.80 13.93
C GLY A 116 -10.54 -2.15 14.65
N VAL A 117 -11.45 -3.07 14.35
CA VAL A 117 -11.49 -4.46 14.79
C VAL A 117 -10.76 -5.29 13.74
N ASP A 118 -9.90 -6.19 14.20
CA ASP A 118 -9.20 -7.11 13.30
C ASP A 118 -10.03 -8.37 13.11
N ASP A 119 -10.79 -8.42 12.03
CA ASP A 119 -11.66 -9.54 11.66
C ASP A 119 -10.92 -10.57 10.79
N GLN A 120 -9.59 -10.57 10.85
CA GLN A 120 -8.72 -11.52 10.15
C GLN A 120 -8.83 -11.49 8.62
N GLY A 121 -9.13 -10.32 8.04
CA GLY A 121 -9.36 -10.17 6.60
C GLY A 121 -10.83 -10.25 6.19
N GLU A 122 -11.74 -10.50 7.15
CA GLU A 122 -13.18 -10.45 6.92
C GLU A 122 -13.76 -9.04 7.18
N GLY A 123 -15.03 -8.84 6.82
CA GLY A 123 -15.73 -7.59 7.10
C GLY A 123 -15.20 -6.39 6.30
N ASP A 124 -14.73 -5.36 7.02
CA ASP A 124 -14.19 -4.11 6.48
C ASP A 124 -12.66 -4.06 6.47
N ASP A 125 -11.99 -5.17 6.81
CA ASP A 125 -10.55 -5.29 6.68
C ASP A 125 -10.09 -5.14 5.23
N LEU A 126 -8.93 -4.53 5.03
CA LEU A 126 -8.27 -4.44 3.73
C LEU A 126 -6.95 -5.18 3.80
N GLU A 127 -6.74 -6.16 2.91
CA GLU A 127 -5.53 -6.97 2.91
C GLU A 127 -4.97 -7.25 1.51
N VAL A 128 -3.65 -7.48 1.47
CA VAL A 128 -2.93 -7.93 0.29
C VAL A 128 -1.84 -8.94 0.66
N ASP A 129 -1.70 -9.96 -0.18
CA ASP A 129 -0.54 -10.85 -0.13
C ASP A 129 0.68 -10.19 -0.79
N LEU A 130 1.81 -10.32 -0.11
CA LEU A 130 3.13 -9.90 -0.54
C LEU A 130 4.00 -11.14 -0.73
N HIS A 131 4.77 -11.14 -1.82
CA HIS A 131 5.67 -12.24 -2.17
C HIS A 131 7.11 -11.74 -2.21
N PRO A 132 7.77 -11.52 -1.05
CA PRO A 132 9.10 -10.93 -1.00
C PRO A 132 10.23 -11.89 -1.42
N THR A 133 9.95 -13.20 -1.52
CA THR A 133 10.94 -14.19 -1.93
C THR A 133 10.92 -14.44 -3.43
N PRO A 134 12.09 -14.59 -4.09
CA PRO A 134 12.18 -14.95 -5.50
C PRO A 134 11.32 -16.16 -5.86
N ARG A 135 10.83 -16.20 -7.11
CA ARG A 135 10.21 -17.44 -7.60
C ARG A 135 11.20 -18.59 -7.49
N PRO A 136 10.75 -19.80 -7.10
CA PRO A 136 11.58 -20.97 -7.31
C PRO A 136 11.97 -21.00 -8.78
N GLU A 137 13.28 -21.12 -9.04
CA GLU A 137 13.74 -21.37 -10.41
C GLU A 137 12.98 -22.58 -10.95
N PRO A 138 12.54 -22.57 -12.22
CA PRO A 138 11.95 -23.75 -12.82
C PRO A 138 12.98 -24.87 -12.67
N THR A 139 12.66 -25.87 -11.84
CA THR A 139 13.47 -27.06 -11.71
C THR A 139 13.47 -27.68 -13.09
N GLY A 140 14.61 -27.57 -13.77
CA GLY A 140 14.79 -27.99 -15.14
C GLY A 140 14.75 -29.50 -15.27
N ASP A 141 13.58 -30.09 -15.07
CA ASP A 141 13.12 -31.17 -15.93
C ASP A 141 12.51 -30.49 -17.16
N CYS A 142 13.39 -29.86 -17.94
CA CYS A 142 13.06 -29.57 -19.33
C CYS A 142 12.91 -30.94 -19.99
N ASN A 143 11.69 -31.47 -19.95
CA ASN A 143 11.29 -32.60 -20.78
C ASN A 143 11.22 -32.07 -22.22
N CYS A 144 12.37 -31.74 -22.80
CA CYS A 144 12.55 -31.45 -24.22
C CYS A 144 12.53 -32.76 -25.03
N GLY A 145 11.76 -33.75 -24.56
CA GLY A 145 11.45 -34.96 -25.30
C GLY A 145 10.23 -34.66 -26.16
N GLU A 146 10.47 -34.35 -27.43
CA GLU A 146 9.62 -34.70 -28.57
C GLU A 146 8.10 -34.78 -28.31
N ASP A 147 7.47 -33.65 -27.98
CA ASP A 147 6.02 -33.54 -28.07
C ASP A 147 5.66 -32.98 -29.45
N ASP A 148 5.30 -33.91 -30.33
CA ASP A 148 4.65 -33.70 -31.60
C ASP A 148 3.58 -32.59 -31.52
N GLU A 149 3.65 -31.71 -32.52
CA GLU A 149 2.74 -30.62 -32.80
C GLU A 149 1.27 -31.06 -32.77
N THR A 150 0.57 -30.82 -31.67
CA THR A 150 -0.89 -30.70 -31.68
C THR A 150 -1.26 -29.30 -31.27
N ALA A 151 -1.38 -28.43 -32.27
CA ALA A 151 -1.87 -27.07 -32.11
C ALA A 151 -3.21 -27.07 -31.32
N PRO A 152 -3.39 -26.19 -30.32
CA PRO A 152 -4.70 -26.00 -29.72
C PRO A 152 -5.68 -25.50 -30.79
N ALA A 153 -6.84 -26.13 -30.86
CA ALA A 153 -7.91 -25.73 -31.76
C ALA A 153 -8.20 -24.22 -31.60
N PRO A 154 -8.40 -23.47 -32.70
CA PRO A 154 -8.69 -22.05 -32.62
C PRO A 154 -9.95 -21.82 -31.78
N SER A 155 -9.85 -20.94 -30.79
CA SER A 155 -11.00 -20.50 -30.01
C SER A 155 -12.05 -19.88 -30.95
N PRO A 156 -13.36 -20.15 -30.76
CA PRO A 156 -14.39 -19.53 -31.57
C PRO A 156 -14.33 -18.01 -31.40
N ALA A 157 -14.38 -17.31 -32.54
CA ALA A 157 -14.38 -15.86 -32.61
C ALA A 157 -15.53 -15.31 -31.75
N ILE A 158 -15.18 -14.52 -30.73
CA ILE A 158 -16.15 -13.74 -29.97
C ILE A 158 -16.68 -12.66 -30.91
N GLU A 159 -17.93 -12.80 -31.34
CA GLU A 159 -18.67 -11.77 -32.07
C GLU A 159 -18.61 -10.44 -31.29
N PRO A 160 -18.13 -9.34 -31.91
CA PRO A 160 -18.12 -8.05 -31.26
C PRO A 160 -19.57 -7.60 -31.00
N LYS A 161 -19.97 -7.57 -29.72
CA LYS A 161 -21.23 -6.97 -29.30
C LYS A 161 -21.24 -5.51 -29.76
N GLN A 162 -22.18 -5.19 -30.65
CA GLN A 162 -22.41 -3.85 -31.15
C GLN A 162 -22.62 -2.87 -29.99
N GLN A 163 -21.79 -1.83 -29.98
CA GLN A 163 -21.91 -0.71 -29.06
C GLN A 163 -23.14 0.14 -29.47
N PRO A 164 -24.07 0.46 -28.56
CA PRO A 164 -25.25 1.25 -28.91
C PRO A 164 -24.87 2.69 -29.28
N THR A 165 -25.38 3.16 -30.41
CA THR A 165 -25.20 4.51 -30.96
C THR A 165 -25.76 5.58 -30.01
N PRO A 166 -25.06 6.70 -29.75
CA PRO A 166 -25.60 7.81 -28.95
C PRO A 166 -26.83 8.45 -29.62
N ALA A 167 -27.88 8.69 -28.85
CA ALA A 167 -29.07 9.40 -29.31
C ALA A 167 -28.73 10.86 -29.66
N LYS A 168 -29.09 11.25 -30.88
CA LYS A 168 -28.99 12.62 -31.40
C LYS A 168 -29.94 13.51 -30.60
N ARG A 169 -29.43 14.56 -29.95
CA ARG A 169 -30.27 15.65 -29.41
C ARG A 169 -30.65 16.56 -30.57
N GLU A 170 -31.95 16.72 -30.83
CA GLU A 170 -32.47 17.76 -31.72
C GLU A 170 -32.48 19.13 -31.00
N PRO A 171 -32.30 20.23 -31.74
CA PRO A 171 -32.31 21.60 -31.22
C PRO A 171 -33.71 22.11 -30.87
#